data_AF-A0AAE0G3S0-F1
#
_entry.id   AF-A0AAE0G3S0-F1
#
_cell.length_a   1.000
_cell.length_b   1.000
_cell.length_c   1.000
_cell.angle_alpha   90.00
_cell.angle_beta   90.00
_cell.angle_gamma   90.00
#
_symmetry.space_group_name_H-M   'P 1'
#
loop_
_entity.id
_entity.type
_entity.pdbx_description
1 polymer ?
#
loop_
_entity_poly.entity_id
_entity_poly.type
_entity_poly.pdbx_seq_one_letter_code
_entity_poly.pdbx_strand_id
1 'polypeptide(L)'
;MFSSASQDPENTYYQTTQYESVEWLNDLMSKMWPFISKAVERICRETVEPAVEASLPKALHSFKFRKVDLGRKPLRVEAVELVSKNEKSVCLTLDLVYDGDSGM
;
A
#
# COMPACT_ATOMS: atom_id res chain seq x y z
N MET A 1 -50.52 -3.51 -11.89
CA MET A 1 -49.68 -4.43 -11.08
C MET A 1 -48.50 -4.78 -11.98
N PHE A 2 -47.25 -4.36 -11.78
CA PHE A 2 -46.42 -4.19 -10.58
C PHE A 2 -45.70 -2.82 -10.66
N SER A 3 -45.94 -1.90 -9.72
CA SER A 3 -45.12 -1.61 -8.53
C SER A 3 -43.76 -0.99 -8.86
N SER A 4 -43.68 0.33 -8.62
CA SER A 4 -42.48 1.16 -8.60
C SER A 4 -41.38 0.56 -7.73
N ALA A 5 -40.15 0.52 -8.25
CA ALA A 5 -38.97 0.51 -7.41
C ALA A 5 -38.58 1.97 -7.17
N SER A 6 -38.87 2.45 -5.97
CA SER A 6 -38.40 3.72 -5.44
C SER A 6 -36.90 3.81 -5.59
N GLN A 7 -36.44 4.89 -6.22
CA GLN A 7 -35.04 5.28 -6.21
C GLN A 7 -34.78 5.90 -4.84
N ASP A 8 -34.20 5.14 -3.92
CA ASP A 8 -33.90 5.60 -2.56
C ASP A 8 -32.87 6.75 -2.60
N PRO A 9 -33.14 7.91 -1.98
CA PRO A 9 -32.24 9.06 -2.01
C PRO A 9 -31.06 8.95 -1.03
N GLU A 10 -30.94 7.85 -0.27
CA GLU A 10 -29.95 7.73 0.81
C GLU A 10 -28.52 7.42 0.36
N ASN A 11 -28.28 7.11 -0.91
CA ASN A 11 -26.94 6.69 -1.37
C ASN A 11 -26.04 7.80 -1.94
N THR A 12 -26.39 9.08 -1.77
CA THR A 12 -25.67 10.19 -2.45
C THR A 12 -24.66 10.94 -1.57
N TYR A 13 -24.51 10.63 -0.27
CA TYR A 13 -23.79 11.53 0.65
C TYR A 13 -22.48 11.01 1.28
N TYR A 14 -21.99 9.81 0.95
CA TYR A 14 -20.79 9.25 1.62
C TYR A 14 -19.49 9.24 0.80
N GLN A 15 -19.52 9.61 -0.48
CA GLN A 15 -18.31 9.58 -1.34
C GLN A 15 -17.30 10.69 -0.98
N THR A 16 -17.77 11.89 -0.61
CA THR A 16 -16.90 13.05 -0.43
C THR A 16 -15.99 12.93 0.81
N THR A 17 -16.44 12.23 1.86
CA THR A 17 -15.71 12.15 3.14
C THR A 17 -14.56 11.14 3.10
N GLN A 18 -14.70 10.05 2.34
CA GLN A 18 -13.63 9.05 2.22
C GLN A 18 -12.58 9.50 1.22
N TYR A 19 -12.99 10.05 0.07
CA TYR A 19 -12.06 10.49 -0.97
C TYR A 19 -11.16 11.64 -0.49
N GLU A 20 -11.71 12.72 0.08
CA GLU A 20 -10.89 13.81 0.63
C GLU A 20 -10.02 13.37 1.82
N SER A 21 -10.49 12.37 2.59
CA SER A 21 -9.73 11.82 3.73
C SER A 21 -8.53 10.97 3.32
N VAL A 22 -8.44 10.47 2.07
CA VAL A 22 -7.27 9.71 1.62
C VAL A 22 -6.29 10.53 0.78
N GLU A 23 -6.75 11.60 0.13
CA GLU A 23 -5.89 12.42 -0.74
C GLU A 23 -4.73 13.07 0.02
N TRP A 24 -4.95 13.59 1.23
CA TRP A 24 -3.84 14.13 2.04
C TRP A 24 -2.80 13.06 2.41
N LEU A 25 -3.24 11.81 2.60
CA LEU A 25 -2.37 10.69 2.89
C LEU A 25 -1.58 10.30 1.64
N ASN A 26 -2.20 10.35 0.47
CA ASN A 26 -1.53 10.15 -0.82
C ASN A 26 -0.47 11.24 -1.11
N ASP A 27 -0.75 12.51 -0.77
CA ASP A 27 0.23 13.60 -0.84
C ASP A 27 1.42 13.37 0.09
N LEU A 28 1.15 12.88 1.30
CA LEU A 28 2.20 12.52 2.26
C LEU A 28 3.02 11.33 1.76
N MET A 29 2.37 10.29 1.26
CA MET A 29 3.01 9.11 0.68
C MET A 29 3.92 9.48 -0.50
N SER A 30 3.49 10.40 -1.35
CA SER A 30 4.28 10.92 -2.47
C SER A 30 5.58 11.59 -2.01
N LYS A 31 5.52 12.38 -0.92
CA LYS A 31 6.71 13.02 -0.33
C LYS A 31 7.63 12.01 0.36
N MET A 32 7.08 10.96 0.95
CA MET A 32 7.83 9.92 1.66
C MET A 32 8.42 8.85 0.72
N TRP A 33 7.89 8.71 -0.50
CA TRP A 33 8.26 7.68 -1.46
C TRP A 33 9.77 7.47 -1.69
N PRO A 34 10.62 8.50 -1.86
CA PRO A 34 12.05 8.28 -2.04
C PRO A 34 12.70 7.64 -0.81
N PHE A 35 12.20 7.94 0.39
CA PHE A 35 12.69 7.34 1.63
C PHE A 35 12.18 5.91 1.81
N ILE A 36 10.90 5.66 1.48
CA ILE A 36 10.30 4.32 1.48
C ILE A 36 11.05 3.41 0.50
N SER A 37 11.31 3.89 -0.72
CA SER A 37 12.05 3.14 -1.74
C SER A 37 13.43 2.73 -1.25
N LYS A 38 14.17 3.65 -0.62
CA LYS A 38 15.48 3.36 -0.02
C LYS A 38 15.38 2.38 1.16
N ALA A 39 14.35 2.52 1.99
CA ALA A 39 14.12 1.63 3.12
C ALA A 39 13.80 0.21 2.65
N VAL A 40 12.99 0.05 1.60
CA VAL A 40 12.66 -1.24 1.00
C VAL A 40 13.90 -1.86 0.34
N GLU A 41 14.72 -1.09 -0.38
CA GLU A 41 16.00 -1.59 -0.89
C GLU A 41 16.85 -2.16 0.25
N ARG A 42 16.93 -1.45 1.37
CA ARG A 42 17.67 -1.90 2.54
C ARG A 42 17.09 -3.20 3.12
N ILE A 43 15.76 -3.28 3.29
CA ILE A 43 15.08 -4.49 3.77
C ILE A 43 15.35 -5.68 2.83
N CYS A 44 15.29 -5.46 1.52
CA CYS A 44 15.60 -6.49 0.53
C CYS A 44 17.02 -7.04 0.74
N ARG A 45 18.01 -6.17 0.94
CA ARG A 45 19.42 -6.59 1.10
C ARG A 45 19.72 -7.19 2.48
N GLU A 46 19.20 -6.58 3.54
CA GLU A 46 19.56 -6.95 4.91
C GLU A 46 18.70 -8.09 5.47
N THR A 47 17.49 -8.28 4.94
CA THR A 47 16.53 -9.26 5.48
C THR A 47 16.11 -10.29 4.43
N VAL A 48 15.77 -9.87 3.21
CA VAL A 48 15.27 -10.80 2.18
C VAL A 48 16.40 -11.62 1.58
N GLU A 49 17.55 -11.03 1.22
CA GLU A 49 18.68 -11.80 0.67
C GLU A 49 19.12 -12.93 1.61
N PRO A 50 19.36 -12.70 2.92
CA PRO A 50 19.74 -13.79 3.82
C PRO A 50 18.66 -14.87 3.96
N ALA A 51 17.38 -14.48 3.97
CA ALA A 51 16.27 -15.43 4.05
C ALA A 51 16.16 -16.31 2.79
N VAL A 52 16.40 -15.72 1.61
CA VAL A 52 16.44 -16.44 0.34
C VAL A 52 17.66 -17.36 0.28
N GLU A 53 18.85 -16.87 0.65
CA GLU A 53 20.07 -17.69 0.67
C GLU A 53 19.93 -18.91 1.61
N ALA A 54 19.32 -18.72 2.79
CA ALA A 54 19.05 -19.82 3.73
C ALA A 54 18.09 -20.89 3.17
N SER A 55 17.25 -20.50 2.20
CA SER A 55 16.29 -21.39 1.55
C SER A 55 16.84 -22.06 0.29
N LEU A 56 17.97 -21.56 -0.24
CA LEU A 56 18.57 -22.06 -1.48
C LEU A 56 19.53 -23.24 -1.23
N PRO A 57 19.63 -24.19 -2.17
CA PRO A 57 20.64 -25.25 -2.11
C PRO A 57 22.06 -24.67 -2.08
N LYS A 58 22.99 -25.37 -1.43
CA LYS A 58 24.41 -24.93 -1.27
C LYS A 58 25.11 -24.55 -2.58
N ALA A 59 24.68 -25.07 -3.72
CA ALA A 59 25.23 -24.74 -5.04
C ALA A 59 24.84 -23.33 -5.55
N LEU A 60 23.85 -22.68 -4.94
CA LEU A 60 23.33 -21.35 -5.31
C LEU A 60 23.52 -20.31 -4.19
N HIS A 61 24.43 -20.56 -3.25
CA HIS A 61 24.77 -19.66 -2.15
C HIS A 61 25.57 -18.44 -2.68
N SER A 62 24.88 -17.44 -3.22
CA SER A 62 25.40 -16.09 -3.51
C SER A 62 24.29 -15.18 -4.07
N PHE A 63 23.06 -15.39 -3.64
CA PHE A 63 21.92 -14.64 -4.17
C PHE A 63 22.04 -13.17 -3.74
N LYS A 64 22.09 -12.27 -4.73
CA LYS A 64 22.16 -10.83 -4.52
C LYS A 64 21.21 -10.09 -5.43
N PHE A 65 20.48 -9.13 -4.87
CA PHE A 65 19.73 -8.19 -5.69
C PHE A 65 20.70 -7.24 -6.37
N ARG A 66 20.74 -7.30 -7.71
CA ARG A 66 21.52 -6.35 -8.52
C ARG A 66 20.98 -4.92 -8.41
N LYS A 67 19.66 -4.77 -8.46
CA LYS A 67 18.95 -3.49 -8.32
C LYS A 67 17.60 -3.77 -7.67
N VAL A 68 17.21 -2.94 -6.70
CA VAL A 68 15.86 -2.93 -6.13
C VAL A 68 15.30 -1.55 -6.43
N ASP A 69 14.23 -1.49 -7.21
CA ASP A 69 13.61 -0.25 -7.65
C ASP A 69 12.09 -0.43 -7.59
N LEU A 70 11.43 0.42 -6.82
CA LEU A 70 9.96 0.44 -6.70
C LEU A 70 9.32 1.38 -7.73
N GLY A 71 10.10 1.90 -8.68
CA GLY A 71 9.60 2.85 -9.65
C GLY A 71 9.35 4.22 -9.05
N ARG A 72 8.89 5.14 -9.90
CA ARG A 72 8.68 6.55 -9.53
C ARG A 72 7.28 6.82 -9.00
N LYS A 73 6.32 5.94 -9.32
CA LYS A 73 4.94 6.08 -8.89
C LYS A 73 4.82 5.58 -7.45
N PRO A 74 4.38 6.43 -6.50
CA PRO A 74 4.12 6.00 -5.15
C PRO A 74 2.92 5.06 -5.08
N LEU A 75 2.91 4.21 -4.05
CA LEU A 75 1.69 3.48 -3.69
C LEU A 75 0.58 4.48 -3.31
N ARG A 76 -0.65 4.16 -3.70
CA ARG A 76 -1.85 4.96 -3.42
C ARG A 76 -2.72 4.24 -2.40
N VAL A 77 -3.27 5.02 -1.47
CA VAL A 77 -4.28 4.58 -0.52
C VAL A 77 -5.64 4.89 -1.12
N GLU A 78 -6.47 3.86 -1.30
CA GLU A 78 -7.84 4.00 -1.82
C GLU A 78 -8.86 4.16 -0.69
N ALA A 79 -8.65 3.47 0.43
CA ALA A 79 -9.53 3.54 1.60
C ALA A 79 -8.77 3.37 2.91
N VAL A 80 -9.31 3.96 3.96
CA VAL A 80 -8.86 3.81 5.35
C VAL A 80 -10.07 3.50 6.20
N GLU A 81 -10.05 2.37 6.90
CA GLU A 81 -11.13 1.95 7.79
C GLU A 81 -10.63 1.83 9.23
N LEU A 82 -11.36 2.43 10.17
CA LEU A 82 -11.11 2.26 11.60
C LEU A 82 -11.73 0.94 12.07
N VAL A 83 -10.88 -0.04 12.35
CA VAL A 83 -11.32 -1.34 12.85
C VAL A 83 -11.63 -1.27 14.34
N SER A 84 -10.74 -0.65 15.13
CA SER A 84 -10.99 -0.43 16.55
C SER A 84 -10.12 0.68 17.11
N LYS A 85 -10.62 1.31 18.17
CA LYS A 85 -9.91 2.33 18.93
C LYS A 85 -10.10 2.08 20.42
N ASN A 86 -9.00 2.12 21.16
CA ASN A 86 -8.99 2.12 22.61
C ASN A 86 -7.99 3.20 23.09
N GLU A 87 -7.87 3.41 24.40
CA GLU A 87 -7.08 4.53 24.94
C GLU A 87 -5.59 4.50 24.56
N LYS A 88 -5.06 3.31 24.24
CA LYS A 88 -3.62 3.09 23.99
C LYS A 88 -3.28 2.68 22.56
N SER A 89 -4.27 2.29 21.75
CA SER A 89 -4.01 1.82 20.39
C SER A 89 -5.15 2.15 19.43
N VAL A 90 -4.79 2.21 18.15
CA VAL A 90 -5.71 2.39 17.04
C VAL A 90 -5.37 1.29 16.04
N CYS A 91 -6.39 0.55 15.61
CA CYS A 91 -6.27 -0.44 14.55
C CYS A 91 -6.94 0.11 13.29
N LEU A 92 -6.17 0.18 12.20
CA LEU A 92 -6.61 0.68 10.90
C LEU A 92 -6.40 -0.40 9.84
N THR A 93 -7.37 -0.53 8.95
CA THR A 93 -7.20 -1.22 7.67
C THR A 93 -6.92 -0.18 6.60
N LEU A 94 -5.92 -0.44 5.77
CA LEU A 94 -5.53 0.42 4.64
C LEU A 94 -5.64 -0.39 3.36
N ASP A 95 -6.46 0.10 2.42
CA ASP A 95 -6.54 -0.47 1.07
C ASP A 95 -5.51 0.23 0.20
N LEU A 96 -4.50 -0.52 -0.22
CA LEU A 96 -3.35 -0.01 -0.97
C LEU A 96 -3.37 -0.53 -2.40
N VAL A 97 -3.11 0.37 -3.34
CA VAL A 97 -2.89 0.06 -4.74
C VAL A 97 -1.46 0.45 -5.11
N TYR A 98 -0.73 -0.49 -5.69
CA TYR A 98 0.60 -0.27 -6.22
C TYR A 98 0.62 -0.58 -7.71
N ASP A 99 0.60 0.48 -8.52
CA ASP A 99 0.82 0.40 -9.96
C ASP A 99 2.33 0.49 -10.23
N GLY A 100 2.98 -0.68 -10.21
CA GLY A 100 4.44 -0.78 -10.34
C GLY A 100 4.93 -0.29 -11.70
N ASP A 101 5.48 0.93 -11.73
CA ASP A 101 6.22 1.45 -12.87
C ASP A 101 7.67 0.97 -12.80
N SER A 102 7.86 -0.35 -12.96
CA SER A 102 9.18 -0.91 -13.20
C SER A 102 9.57 -0.53 -14.63
N GLY A 103 10.16 0.66 -14.79
CA GLY A 103 10.59 1.14 -16.09
C GLY A 103 11.38 0.07 -16.84
N MET A 104 10.85 -0.32 -18.01
CA MET A 104 11.64 -0.98 -19.06
C MET A 104 12.69 0.00 -19.60
#